data_AF-A0A0X8E1C4-F1
#
_entry.id   AF-A0A0X8E1C4-F1
#
_cell.length_a   1.000
_cell.length_b   1.000
_cell.length_c   1.000
_cell.angle_alpha   90.00
_cell.angle_beta   90.00
_cell.angle_gamma   90.00
#
_symmetry.space_group_name_H-M   'P 1'
#
loop_
_entity.id
_entity.type
_entity.pdbx_description
1 polymer ?
#
loop_
_entity_poly.entity_id
_entity_poly.type
_entity_poly.pdbx_seq_one_letter_code
_entity_poly.pdbx_strand_id
1 'polypeptide(L)'
;MSRDNVTQAEENAFVRFFERVNKQVEKAIGSPPISDAGVEEIPVALRTCPLCGHQMREHVIDESTSNVLVHCPIPDEERRPSPGRHDPLGELGMPASAERLEKLAKRA
;
A
#
# COMPACT_ATOMS: atom_id res chain seq x y z
N MET A 1 1.08 -20.74 27.30
CA MET A 1 1.93 -20.39 26.15
C MET A 1 3.37 -20.36 26.65
N SER A 2 4.11 -21.46 26.47
CA SER A 2 5.47 -21.62 27.00
C SER A 2 6.48 -20.92 26.09
N ARG A 3 6.96 -19.77 26.53
CA ARG A 3 8.25 -19.21 26.11
C ARG A 3 9.16 -19.41 27.30
N ASP A 4 10.02 -20.43 27.30
CA ASP A 4 11.23 -20.47 28.14
C ASP A 4 12.05 -21.70 27.72
N ASN A 5 13.34 -21.49 27.48
CA ASN A 5 14.37 -22.42 27.01
C ASN A 5 14.54 -22.51 25.49
N VAL A 6 14.96 -21.41 24.87
CA VAL A 6 15.78 -21.47 23.66
C VAL A 6 17.24 -21.46 24.14
N THR A 7 18.00 -22.48 23.80
CA THR A 7 19.43 -22.53 24.13
C THR A 7 20.19 -21.52 23.26
N GLN A 8 21.30 -20.97 23.76
CA GLN A 8 22.11 -20.02 23.00
C GLN A 8 22.59 -20.58 21.63
N ALA A 9 22.67 -21.91 21.50
CA ALA A 9 22.94 -22.59 20.24
C ALA A 9 21.77 -22.51 19.24
N GLU A 10 20.53 -22.56 19.70
CA GLU A 10 19.32 -22.40 18.90
C GLU A 10 19.08 -20.93 18.51
N GLU A 11 19.42 -19.97 19.38
CA GLU A 11 19.46 -18.55 19.02
C GLU A 11 20.44 -18.30 17.86
N ASN A 12 21.63 -18.90 17.93
CA ASN A 12 22.63 -18.84 16.87
C ASN A 12 22.17 -19.52 15.57
N ALA A 13 21.39 -20.61 15.65
CA ALA A 13 20.83 -21.29 14.49
C ALA A 13 19.73 -20.44 13.80
N PHE A 14 18.89 -19.78 14.59
CA PHE A 14 17.84 -18.89 14.10
C PHE A 14 18.43 -17.67 13.37
N VAL A 15 19.45 -17.02 13.96
CA VAL A 15 20.14 -15.89 13.32
C VAL A 15 20.79 -16.32 12.00
N ARG A 16 21.50 -17.46 11.99
CA ARG A 16 22.15 -17.98 10.78
C ARG A 16 21.17 -18.37 9.67
N PHE A 17 19.96 -18.79 10.03
CA PHE A 17 18.91 -19.04 9.05
C PHE A 17 18.51 -17.75 8.34
N PHE A 18 18.20 -16.67 9.09
CA PHE A 18 17.81 -15.40 8.50
C PHE A 18 18.96 -14.73 7.71
N GLU A 19 20.20 -14.85 8.16
CA GLU A 19 21.37 -14.41 7.39
C GLU A 19 21.47 -15.13 6.04
N ARG A 20 21.24 -16.45 6.02
CA ARG A 20 21.26 -17.24 4.79
C ARG A 20 20.14 -16.85 3.84
N VAL A 21 18.94 -16.63 4.36
CA VAL A 21 17.78 -16.16 3.58
C VAL A 21 18.06 -14.78 3.01
N ASN A 22 18.50 -13.83 3.83
CA ASN A 22 18.79 -12.46 3.41
C ASN A 22 19.84 -12.44 2.30
N LYS A 23 20.92 -13.22 2.43
CA LYS A 23 21.97 -13.35 1.39
C LYS A 23 21.45 -13.87 0.04
N GLN A 24 20.41 -14.72 0.03
CA GLN A 24 19.80 -15.20 -1.21
C GLN A 24 18.87 -14.15 -1.82
N VAL A 25 18.11 -13.43 -0.98
CA VAL A 25 17.20 -12.37 -1.40
C VAL A 25 17.95 -11.18 -1.99
N GLU A 26 19.03 -10.73 -1.33
CA GLU A 26 19.90 -9.65 -1.81
C GLU A 26 20.49 -9.96 -3.19
N LYS A 27 20.82 -11.22 -3.47
CA LYS A 27 21.34 -11.65 -4.77
C LYS A 27 20.27 -11.59 -5.88
N ALA A 28 19.01 -11.85 -5.55
CA ALA A 28 17.91 -11.89 -6.50
C ALA A 28 17.34 -10.48 -6.81
N ILE A 29 17.29 -9.61 -5.79
CA ILE A 29 16.67 -8.29 -5.89
C ILE A 29 17.71 -7.18 -6.12
N GLY A 30 18.97 -7.41 -5.69
CA GLY A 30 19.99 -6.37 -5.61
C GLY A 30 19.75 -5.43 -4.42
N SER A 31 20.73 -4.60 -4.08
CA SER A 31 20.43 -3.43 -3.26
C SER A 31 19.47 -2.53 -4.03
N PRO A 32 18.41 -2.01 -3.38
CA PRO A 32 17.56 -1.03 -4.04
C PRO A 32 18.47 0.09 -4.56
N PRO A 33 18.27 0.59 -5.78
CA PRO A 33 19.01 1.75 -6.24
C PRO A 33 18.68 2.89 -5.29
N ILE A 34 19.61 3.22 -4.39
CA ILE A 34 19.59 4.48 -3.66
C ILE A 34 19.99 5.49 -4.73
N SER A 35 19.01 5.94 -5.53
CA SER A 35 19.30 7.02 -6.46
C SER A 35 19.51 8.27 -5.61
N ASP A 36 20.72 8.82 -5.66
CA ASP A 36 21.02 10.23 -5.37
C ASP A 36 20.37 11.15 -6.41
N ALA A 37 19.26 10.72 -7.03
CA ALA A 37 18.40 11.61 -7.76
C ALA A 37 17.98 12.62 -6.72
N GLY A 38 18.63 13.79 -6.76
CA GLY A 38 18.10 15.01 -6.19
C GLY A 38 16.71 15.12 -6.76
N VAL A 39 15.74 14.56 -6.02
CA VAL A 39 14.34 14.84 -6.24
C VAL A 39 14.34 16.34 -6.00
N GLU A 40 14.31 17.12 -7.08
CA GLU A 40 13.93 18.51 -6.96
C GLU A 40 12.63 18.46 -6.19
N GLU A 41 12.70 18.81 -4.91
CA GLU A 41 11.57 18.69 -4.02
C GLU A 41 10.59 19.73 -4.51
N ILE A 42 9.68 19.30 -5.39
CA ILE A 42 8.58 20.13 -5.83
C ILE A 42 7.92 20.59 -4.53
N PRO A 43 7.87 21.92 -4.27
CA PRO A 43 7.25 22.45 -3.08
C PRO A 43 5.88 21.81 -2.90
N VAL A 44 5.52 21.41 -1.68
CA VAL A 44 4.27 20.68 -1.42
C VAL A 44 3.07 21.39 -2.07
N ALA A 45 3.04 22.72 -2.03
CA ALA A 45 2.03 23.57 -2.66
C ALA A 45 1.85 23.36 -4.18
N LEU A 46 2.91 22.97 -4.89
CA LEU A 46 2.92 22.73 -6.34
C LEU A 46 2.70 21.25 -6.70
N ARG A 47 2.68 20.34 -5.72
CA ARG A 47 2.35 18.94 -5.96
C ARG A 47 0.86 18.81 -6.28
N THR A 48 0.51 17.83 -7.09
CA THR A 48 -0.88 17.50 -7.40
C THR A 48 -1.47 16.56 -6.34
N CYS A 49 -2.73 16.79 -5.99
CA CYS A 49 -3.47 15.91 -5.08
C CYS A 49 -3.72 14.55 -5.76
N PRO A 50 -3.42 13.43 -5.09
CA PRO A 50 -3.54 12.10 -5.69
C PRO A 50 -5.00 11.66 -5.90
N LEU A 51 -5.96 12.37 -5.30
CA LEU A 51 -7.38 12.07 -5.42
C LEU A 51 -8.07 12.88 -6.52
N CYS A 52 -7.82 14.20 -6.58
CA CYS A 52 -8.51 15.09 -7.52
C CYS A 52 -7.65 15.67 -8.64
N GLY A 53 -6.32 15.53 -8.57
CA GLY A 53 -5.38 16.06 -9.56
C GLY A 53 -5.09 17.57 -9.46
N HIS A 54 -5.86 18.34 -8.70
CA HIS A 54 -5.60 19.77 -8.47
C HIS A 54 -4.34 20.00 -7.62
N GLN A 55 -3.74 21.19 -7.74
CA GLN A 55 -2.55 21.51 -6.96
C GLN A 55 -2.88 21.63 -5.46
N MET A 56 -1.98 21.19 -4.59
CA MET A 56 -2.20 21.21 -3.13
C MET A 56 -2.45 22.62 -2.57
N ARG A 57 -1.93 23.68 -3.22
CA ARG A 57 -2.23 25.06 -2.84
C ARG A 57 -3.70 25.45 -2.94
N GLU A 58 -4.49 24.70 -3.71
CA GLU A 58 -5.94 24.93 -3.88
C GLU A 58 -6.75 24.24 -2.78
N HIS A 59 -6.12 23.44 -1.93
CA HIS A 59 -6.75 22.77 -0.80
C HIS A 59 -6.73 23.67 0.43
N VAL A 60 -7.78 23.60 1.24
CA VAL A 60 -7.85 24.30 2.53
C VAL A 60 -7.39 23.35 3.62
N ILE A 61 -6.41 23.78 4.41
CA ILE A 61 -5.92 23.03 5.58
C ILE A 61 -6.62 23.62 6.81
N ASP A 62 -7.45 22.82 7.47
CA ASP A 62 -8.11 23.16 8.72
C ASP A 62 -7.32 22.58 9.90
N GLU A 63 -6.78 23.49 10.71
CA GLU A 63 -6.00 23.20 11.93
C GLU A 63 -6.79 23.53 13.21
N SER A 64 -8.11 23.73 13.11
CA SER A 64 -8.96 24.13 14.25
C SER A 64 -9.18 23.03 15.29
N THR A 65 -8.90 21.77 14.94
CA THR A 65 -9.02 20.61 15.84
C THR A 65 -7.65 19.98 16.10
N SER A 66 -7.57 19.02 17.02
CA SER A 66 -6.34 18.24 17.23
C SER A 66 -5.89 17.44 16.01
N ASN A 67 -6.81 17.22 15.05
CA ASN A 67 -6.51 16.58 13.78
C ASN A 67 -6.43 17.66 12.70
N VAL A 68 -5.31 17.69 11.98
CA VAL A 68 -5.18 18.53 10.78
C VAL A 68 -6.00 17.88 9.67
N LEU A 69 -7.00 18.61 9.17
CA LEU A 69 -7.87 18.17 8.09
C LEU A 69 -7.51 18.90 6.79
N VAL A 70 -7.54 18.18 5.67
CA VAL A 70 -7.29 18.74 4.34
C VAL A 70 -8.56 18.64 3.52
N HIS A 71 -9.11 19.78 3.12
CA HIS A 71 -10.31 19.88 2.30
C HIS A 71 -9.96 19.99 0.82
N CYS A 72 -10.51 19.07 0.02
CA CYS A 72 -10.37 19.06 -1.44
C CYS A 72 -11.24 20.17 -2.08
N PRO A 73 -10.73 20.91 -3.08
CA PRO A 73 -11.48 21.97 -3.75
C PRO A 73 -12.63 21.46 -4.64
N ILE A 74 -12.62 20.16 -4.98
CA ILE A 74 -13.71 19.54 -5.74
C ILE A 74 -14.96 19.44 -4.85
N PRO A 75 -16.12 19.97 -5.30
CA PRO A 75 -17.40 19.81 -4.61
C PRO A 75 -17.68 18.33 -4.31
N ASP A 76 -18.27 18.04 -3.14
CA ASP A 76 -18.52 16.65 -2.74
C ASP A 76 -19.43 15.90 -3.73
N GLU A 77 -20.35 16.60 -4.41
CA GLU A 77 -21.22 16.03 -5.47
C GLU A 77 -20.43 15.57 -6.71
N GLU A 78 -19.35 16.27 -7.02
CA GLU A 78 -18.45 15.97 -8.14
C GLU A 78 -17.37 14.95 -7.75
N ARG A 79 -17.12 14.77 -6.45
CA ARG A 79 -16.26 13.71 -5.91
C ARG A 79 -16.96 12.36 -6.04
N ARG A 80 -17.12 11.90 -7.29
CA ARG A 80 -17.80 10.64 -7.60
C ARG A 80 -16.89 9.49 -7.16
N PRO A 81 -17.27 8.68 -6.17
CA PRO A 81 -16.52 7.45 -5.88
C PRO A 81 -16.53 6.58 -7.15
N SER A 82 -15.48 5.79 -7.33
CA SER A 82 -15.49 4.75 -8.36
C SER A 82 -16.78 3.95 -8.19
N PRO A 83 -17.54 3.68 -9.27
CA PRO A 83 -18.75 2.89 -9.17
C PRO A 83 -18.44 1.62 -8.39
N GLY A 84 -19.28 1.29 -7.40
CA GLY A 84 -19.17 0.02 -6.70
C GLY A 84 -19.19 -1.10 -7.73
N ARG A 85 -18.06 -1.79 -7.91
CA ARG A 85 -18.06 -2.98 -8.75
C ARG A 85 -18.77 -4.08 -7.97
N HIS A 86 -19.92 -4.49 -8.49
CA HIS A 86 -20.70 -5.61 -7.95
C HIS A 86 -20.35 -6.94 -8.64
N ASP A 87 -19.35 -6.93 -9.52
CA ASP A 87 -18.86 -8.14 -10.18
C ASP A 87 -18.30 -9.12 -9.14
N PRO A 88 -18.53 -10.43 -9.30
CA PRO A 88 -17.96 -11.42 -8.40
C PRO A 88 -16.43 -11.31 -8.36
N LEU A 89 -15.89 -11.19 -7.16
CA LEU A 89 -14.45 -11.12 -6.93
C LEU A 89 -13.87 -12.51 -6.59
N GLY A 90 -12.62 -12.72 -6.99
CA GLY A 90 -11.81 -13.85 -6.54
C GLY A 90 -11.19 -13.63 -5.16
N GLU A 91 -10.39 -14.59 -4.70
CA GLU A 91 -9.71 -14.55 -3.38
C GLU A 91 -8.70 -13.41 -3.24
N LEU A 92 -8.22 -12.85 -4.37
CA LEU A 92 -7.27 -11.73 -4.40
C LEU A 92 -7.95 -10.36 -4.56
N GLY A 93 -9.29 -10.29 -4.49
CA GLY A 93 -10.02 -9.05 -4.73
C GLY A 93 -10.03 -8.57 -6.19
N MET A 94 -9.64 -9.44 -7.12
CA MET A 94 -9.66 -9.21 -8.57
C MET A 94 -10.97 -9.74 -9.19
N PRO A 95 -11.34 -9.32 -10.41
CA PRO A 95 -12.46 -9.93 -11.13
C PRO A 95 -12.32 -11.46 -11.16
N ALA A 96 -13.40 -12.18 -10.84
CA ALA A 96 -13.39 -13.63 -10.85
C ALA A 96 -13.04 -14.17 -12.25
N SER A 97 -12.25 -15.24 -12.30
CA SER A 97 -11.94 -15.94 -13.55
C SER A 97 -13.21 -16.55 -14.17
N ALA A 98 -13.18 -16.80 -15.47
CA ALA A 98 -14.29 -17.43 -16.20
C ALA A 98 -14.73 -18.75 -15.54
N GLU A 99 -13.77 -19.59 -15.14
CA GLU A 99 -14.06 -20.85 -14.43
C GLU A 99 -14.78 -20.64 -13.10
N ARG A 100 -14.42 -19.59 -12.35
CA ARG A 100 -15.04 -19.27 -11.07
C ARG A 100 -16.44 -18.68 -11.26
N LEU A 101 -16.63 -17.85 -12.28
CA LEU A 101 -17.94 -17.32 -12.66
C LEU A 101 -18.89 -18.47 -13.04
N GLU A 102 -18.42 -19.45 -13.80
CA GLU A 102 -19.22 -20.64 -14.15
C GLU A 102 -19.62 -21.45 -12.91
N LYS A 103 -18.70 -21.63 -11.95
CA LYS A 103 -18.99 -22.30 -10.67
C LYS A 103 -20.00 -21.52 -9.81
N LEU A 104 -19.94 -20.19 -9.81
CA LEU A 104 -20.89 -19.35 -9.09
C LEU A 104 -22.28 -19.40 -9.72
N ALA A 105 -22.36 -19.35 -11.06
CA ALA A 105 -23.62 -19.46 -11.79
C ALA A 105 -24.32 -20.81 -11.57
N LYS A 106 -23.57 -21.90 -11.38
CA LYS A 106 -24.11 -23.23 -11.05
C LYS A 106 -24.59 -23.37 -9.61
N ARG A 107 -24.24 -22.44 -8.72
CA ARG A 107 -24.57 -22.45 -7.28
C ARG A 107 -25.71 -21.51 -6.90
N ALA A 108 -26.07 -20.60 -7.81
CA ALA A 108 -27.23 -19.72 -7.70
C ALA A 108 -28.50 -20.46 -8.12
#